data_AF-A0A964Q784-F1
#
_entry.id   AF-A0A964Q784-F1
#
_cell.length_a   1.000
_cell.length_b   1.000
_cell.length_c   1.000
_cell.angle_alpha   90.00
_cell.angle_beta   90.00
_cell.angle_gamma   90.00
#
_symmetry.space_group_name_H-M   'P 1'
#
loop_
_entity.id
_entity.type
_entity.pdbx_description
1 polymer ?
#
loop_
_entity_poly.entity_id
_entity_poly.type
_entity_poly.pdbx_seq_one_letter_code
_entity_poly.pdbx_strand_id
1 'polypeptide(L)'
;MAHVIIVAALNEYSHVKLIMKPRKISTHTHKLSKVAAILALLILLGAVLFGIYGPKIANRLTLLAGMPLGDVVAFVMDTRIQAIYLCQQQQDEPPLNTADKDEIISSILGRSFHLPDLTKAGYRLRKVSRASIPGAPFHSAELVYQSIPAEIGHWLVLYLAADDDQYLSFDALGRARQFTPSLLLLEDIPMNSADQSLVMIWSDGSVLYLACVENEIEANKIQAIFAVLQD
;
A
#
# COMPACT_ATOMS: atom_id res chain seq x y z
N MET A 1 -18.42 30.22 19.63
CA MET A 1 -19.13 30.03 20.92
C MET A 1 -18.08 29.73 21.98
N ALA A 2 -17.98 30.64 22.98
CA ALA A 2 -17.56 30.51 24.39
C ALA A 2 -16.38 29.56 24.75
N HIS A 3 -15.32 29.88 25.51
CA HIS A 3 -14.84 30.96 26.40
C HIS A 3 -13.28 30.88 26.39
N VAL A 4 -12.43 31.91 26.33
CA VAL A 4 -12.22 33.14 27.15
C VAL A 4 -11.52 32.89 28.51
N ILE A 5 -10.20 33.19 28.52
CA ILE A 5 -9.38 33.97 29.49
C ILE A 5 -9.12 33.36 30.88
N ILE A 6 -7.86 33.32 31.39
CA ILE A 6 -7.21 34.29 32.32
C ILE A 6 -5.69 34.02 32.27
N VAL A 7 -4.82 34.91 31.77
CA VAL A 7 -4.26 36.17 32.33
C VAL A 7 -3.34 35.98 33.52
N ALA A 8 -2.18 36.63 33.37
CA ALA A 8 -0.99 36.58 34.18
C ALA A 8 -1.03 37.38 35.50
N ALA A 9 0.01 37.13 36.29
CA ALA A 9 0.73 38.04 37.18
C ALA A 9 0.29 38.19 38.66
N LEU A 10 1.31 38.53 39.47
CA LEU A 10 1.39 38.79 40.94
C LEU A 10 1.73 37.52 41.74
N ASN A 11 2.97 37.26 42.18
CA ASN A 11 3.95 38.09 42.90
C ASN A 11 3.37 38.81 44.11
N GLU A 12 3.29 38.12 45.25
CA GLU A 12 3.63 38.68 46.57
C GLU A 12 3.79 37.57 47.62
N TYR A 13 5.00 37.53 48.21
CA TYR A 13 5.32 37.26 49.62
C TYR A 13 4.50 36.23 50.41
N SER A 14 5.19 35.21 50.94
CA SER A 14 5.46 35.15 52.40
C SER A 14 6.32 33.95 52.79
N HIS A 15 7.24 34.21 53.72
CA HIS A 15 8.16 33.28 54.35
C HIS A 15 7.50 31.97 54.82
N VAL A 16 7.89 30.84 54.22
CA VAL A 16 7.78 29.54 54.87
C VAL A 16 9.15 28.88 54.85
N LYS A 17 9.80 28.90 56.01
CA LYS A 17 11.04 28.19 56.30
C LYS A 17 10.72 26.69 56.37
N LEU A 18 10.64 26.04 55.21
CA LEU A 18 10.50 24.58 55.13
C LEU A 18 11.82 23.95 55.55
N ILE A 19 11.82 23.37 56.75
CA ILE A 19 12.87 22.51 57.27
C ILE A 19 13.01 21.33 56.32
N MET A 20 14.03 21.39 55.47
CA MET A 20 14.37 20.36 54.51
C MET A 20 14.97 19.17 55.25
N LYS A 21 14.12 18.19 55.60
CA LYS A 21 14.58 16.89 56.10
C LYS A 21 15.37 16.21 54.98
N PRO A 22 16.60 15.72 55.21
CA PRO A 22 17.36 15.04 54.18
C PRO A 22 16.60 13.79 53.73
N ARG A 23 16.08 13.82 52.50
CA ARG A 23 15.45 12.68 51.85
C ARG A 23 16.57 11.68 51.55
N LYS A 24 16.64 10.59 52.34
CA LYS A 24 17.48 9.42 52.02
C LYS A 24 17.16 8.97 50.60
N ILE A 25 18.09 9.19 49.68
CA ILE A 25 18.07 8.59 48.35
C ILE A 25 18.29 7.10 48.58
N SER A 26 17.19 6.34 48.52
CA SER A 26 17.24 4.89 48.44
C SER A 26 17.90 4.53 47.12
N THR A 27 19.14 4.04 47.17
CA THR A 27 19.76 3.32 46.07
C THR A 27 19.06 1.95 45.96
N HIS A 28 17.89 1.94 45.32
CA HIS A 28 17.26 0.71 44.87
C HIS A 28 18.16 0.08 43.81
N THR A 29 19.07 -0.77 44.26
CA THR A 29 19.70 -1.79 43.43
C THR A 29 18.60 -2.75 43.02
N HIS A 30 18.01 -2.54 41.84
CA HIS A 30 17.06 -3.47 41.24
C HIS A 30 17.80 -4.79 41.00
N LYS A 31 17.73 -5.72 41.96
CA LYS A 31 18.10 -7.10 41.73
C LYS A 31 17.13 -7.63 40.66
N LEU A 32 17.64 -7.83 39.44
CA LEU A 32 16.87 -8.48 38.38
C LEU A 32 16.34 -9.81 38.92
N SER A 33 15.02 -9.92 39.01
CA SER A 33 14.38 -11.17 39.38
C SER A 33 14.66 -12.20 38.29
N LYS A 34 15.44 -13.24 38.61
CA LYS A 34 15.76 -14.33 37.70
C LYS A 34 14.50 -14.97 37.12
N VAL A 35 13.43 -15.05 37.93
CA VAL A 35 12.13 -15.58 37.52
C VAL A 35 11.49 -14.71 36.44
N ALA A 36 11.52 -13.39 36.60
CA ALA A 36 10.98 -12.47 35.61
C ALA A 36 11.75 -12.52 34.28
N ALA A 37 13.08 -12.65 34.35
CA ALA A 37 13.92 -12.80 33.16
C ALA A 37 13.62 -14.10 32.39
N ILE A 38 13.41 -15.21 33.10
CA ILE A 38 13.03 -16.49 32.49
C ILE A 38 11.65 -16.41 31.84
N LEU A 39 10.68 -15.78 32.52
CA LEU A 39 9.33 -15.58 31.99
C LEU A 39 9.34 -14.71 30.74
N ALA A 40 10.09 -13.60 30.75
CA ALA A 40 10.27 -12.74 29.58
C ALA A 40 10.93 -13.50 28.42
N LEU A 41 11.93 -14.34 28.69
CA LEU A 41 12.57 -15.17 27.68
C LEU A 41 11.60 -16.20 27.09
N LEU A 42 10.79 -16.87 27.92
CA LEU A 42 9.78 -17.83 27.46
C LEU A 42 8.68 -17.17 26.64
N ILE A 43 8.25 -15.96 27.02
CA ILE A 43 7.29 -15.18 26.23
C ILE A 43 7.90 -14.77 24.90
N LEU A 44 9.16 -14.33 24.87
CA LEU A 44 9.88 -14.02 23.64
C LEU A 44 10.03 -15.27 22.75
N LEU A 45 10.44 -16.39 23.34
CA LEU A 45 10.61 -17.66 22.62
C LEU A 45 9.27 -18.15 22.07
N GLY A 46 8.21 -18.05 22.87
CA GLY A 46 6.83 -18.33 22.45
C GLY A 46 6.40 -17.40 21.33
N ALA A 47 6.60 -16.09 21.45
CA ALA A 47 6.28 -15.13 20.41
C ALA A 47 7.04 -15.39 19.10
N VAL A 48 8.30 -15.84 19.17
CA VAL A 48 9.07 -16.25 17.98
C VAL A 48 8.56 -17.58 17.41
N LEU A 49 8.28 -18.58 18.26
CA LEU A 49 7.77 -19.89 17.84
C LEU A 49 6.36 -19.83 17.24
N PHE A 50 5.51 -18.96 17.79
CA PHE A 50 4.16 -18.68 17.29
C PHE A 50 4.13 -17.60 16.20
N GLY A 51 5.30 -17.09 15.78
CA GLY A 51 5.40 -16.19 14.63
C GLY A 51 4.91 -14.76 14.85
N ILE A 52 4.70 -14.33 16.11
CA ILE A 52 4.29 -12.96 16.46
C ILE A 52 5.42 -11.96 16.18
N TYR A 53 6.68 -12.38 16.34
CA TYR A 53 7.88 -11.53 16.15
C TYR A 53 9.02 -12.23 15.36
N GLY A 54 8.68 -13.13 14.43
CA GLY A 54 9.65 -13.75 13.51
C GLY A 54 9.65 -13.06 12.14
N PRO A 55 10.74 -13.15 11.34
CA PRO A 55 10.66 -12.82 9.91
C PRO A 55 9.48 -13.60 9.32
N LYS A 56 8.58 -12.89 8.62
CA LYS A 56 7.31 -13.42 8.12
C LYS A 56 7.50 -14.87 7.64
N ILE A 57 6.81 -15.81 8.28
CA ILE A 57 6.88 -17.26 7.96
C ILE A 57 6.41 -17.54 6.51
N ALA A 58 6.01 -16.52 5.76
CA ALA A 58 5.89 -16.52 4.30
C ALA A 58 7.07 -17.21 3.59
N ASN A 59 8.30 -17.12 4.10
CA ASN A 59 9.45 -17.81 3.48
C ASN A 59 9.55 -19.33 3.76
N ARG A 60 8.71 -19.91 4.62
CA ARG A 60 8.74 -21.35 4.97
C ARG A 60 7.51 -22.14 4.53
N LEU A 61 6.56 -21.52 3.83
CA LEU A 61 5.40 -22.20 3.24
C LEU A 61 5.59 -22.38 1.73
N THR A 62 6.68 -23.06 1.34
CA THR A 62 6.94 -23.52 -0.04
C THR A 62 5.97 -24.60 -0.54
N LEU A 63 4.84 -24.82 0.14
CA LEU A 63 3.77 -25.73 -0.29
C LEU A 63 2.67 -24.99 -1.10
N LEU A 64 2.58 -23.67 -0.99
CA LEU A 64 1.86 -22.79 -1.90
C LEU A 64 2.92 -21.94 -2.59
N ALA A 65 3.32 -22.32 -3.81
CA ALA A 65 4.34 -21.64 -4.60
C ALA A 65 3.82 -20.30 -5.17
N GLY A 66 3.36 -19.40 -4.31
CA GLY A 66 2.75 -18.14 -4.71
C GLY A 66 3.53 -16.90 -4.27
N MET A 67 3.30 -15.81 -4.98
CA MET A 67 3.87 -14.48 -4.77
C MET A 67 3.04 -13.71 -3.73
N PRO A 68 3.62 -13.28 -2.60
CA PRO A 68 2.94 -12.42 -1.64
C PRO A 68 2.50 -11.08 -2.28
N LEU A 69 1.22 -10.72 -2.14
CA LEU A 69 0.71 -9.44 -2.63
C LEU A 69 1.44 -8.24 -1.99
N GLY A 70 1.89 -8.36 -0.74
CA GLY A 70 2.66 -7.30 -0.09
C GLY A 70 3.95 -6.94 -0.83
N ASP A 71 4.61 -7.93 -1.46
CA ASP A 71 5.82 -7.70 -2.25
C ASP A 71 5.48 -7.10 -3.62
N VAL A 72 4.34 -7.49 -4.20
CA VAL A 72 3.81 -6.91 -5.44
C VAL A 72 3.45 -5.44 -5.23
N VAL A 73 2.77 -5.13 -4.12
CA VAL A 73 2.40 -3.77 -3.69
C VAL A 73 3.65 -2.91 -3.51
N ALA A 74 4.64 -3.41 -2.76
CA ALA A 74 5.90 -2.70 -2.57
C ALA A 74 6.58 -2.37 -3.91
N PHE A 75 6.59 -3.33 -4.85
CA PHE A 75 7.14 -3.11 -6.19
C PHE A 75 6.40 -1.99 -6.94
N VAL A 76 5.06 -2.04 -7.03
CA VAL A 76 4.30 -1.03 -7.80
C VAL A 76 4.38 0.36 -7.17
N MET A 77 4.50 0.43 -5.84
CA MET A 77 4.73 1.68 -5.11
C MET A 77 6.06 2.31 -5.51
N ASP A 78 7.14 1.52 -5.54
CA ASP A 78 8.48 1.99 -5.90
C ASP A 78 8.56 2.43 -7.37
N THR A 79 7.82 1.78 -8.28
CA THR A 79 7.89 2.07 -9.73
C THR A 79 6.94 3.17 -10.19
N ARG A 80 5.86 3.47 -9.45
CA ARG A 80 4.82 4.46 -9.84
C ARG A 80 5.41 5.81 -10.25
N ILE A 81 6.28 6.38 -9.42
CA ILE A 81 6.84 7.73 -9.67
C ILE A 81 7.67 7.73 -10.95
N GLN A 82 8.46 6.67 -11.15
CA GLN A 82 9.27 6.51 -12.36
C GLN A 82 8.40 6.35 -13.62
N ALA A 83 7.31 5.58 -13.53
CA ALA A 83 6.36 5.40 -14.62
C ALA A 83 5.76 6.74 -15.09
N ILE A 84 5.31 7.56 -14.13
CA ILE A 84 4.75 8.90 -14.38
C ILE A 84 5.80 9.80 -15.01
N TYR A 85 7.00 9.86 -14.41
CA TYR A 85 8.10 10.69 -14.90
C TYR A 85 8.46 10.38 -16.35
N LEU A 86 8.64 9.10 -16.68
CA LEU A 86 8.94 8.67 -18.05
C LEU A 86 7.82 9.03 -19.03
N CYS A 87 6.56 8.88 -18.61
CA CYS A 87 5.42 9.27 -19.44
C CYS A 87 5.39 10.78 -19.71
N GLN A 88 5.76 11.61 -18.74
CA GLN A 88 5.83 13.07 -18.89
C GLN A 88 6.96 13.50 -19.83
N GLN A 89 8.10 12.80 -19.83
CA GLN A 89 9.18 13.10 -20.78
C GLN A 89 8.77 12.87 -22.25
N GLN A 90 7.78 12.02 -22.49
CA GLN A 90 7.26 11.69 -23.82
C GLN A 90 5.98 12.46 -24.17
N GLN A 91 5.68 13.58 -23.49
CA GLN A 91 4.39 14.27 -23.59
C GLN A 91 4.08 14.81 -25.00
N ASP A 92 5.12 15.06 -25.80
CA ASP A 92 5.04 15.51 -27.20
C ASP A 92 4.79 14.38 -28.22
N GLU A 93 4.84 13.10 -27.79
CA GLU A 93 4.46 11.98 -28.66
C GLU A 93 2.94 11.99 -28.91
N PRO A 94 2.50 11.68 -30.15
CA PRO A 94 1.09 11.57 -30.45
C PRO A 94 0.43 10.52 -29.54
N PRO A 95 -0.82 10.77 -29.09
CA PRO A 95 -1.52 9.84 -28.22
C PRO A 95 -1.64 8.46 -28.89
N LEU A 96 -1.42 7.38 -28.12
CA LEU A 96 -1.54 6.01 -28.61
C LEU A 96 -2.85 5.85 -29.42
N ASN A 97 -2.71 5.34 -30.64
CA ASN A 97 -3.81 4.96 -31.50
C ASN A 97 -4.74 3.98 -30.76
N THR A 98 -6.03 4.26 -30.75
CA THR A 98 -7.02 3.49 -29.97
C THR A 98 -7.25 2.08 -30.49
N ALA A 99 -7.05 1.84 -31.80
CA ALA A 99 -7.24 0.52 -32.40
C ALA A 99 -6.18 -0.51 -31.98
N ASP A 100 -4.97 -0.05 -31.63
CA ASP A 100 -3.82 -0.93 -31.39
C ASP A 100 -3.65 -1.30 -29.90
N LYS A 101 -4.38 -0.63 -28.99
CA LYS A 101 -4.14 -0.76 -27.53
C LYS A 101 -4.47 -2.15 -26.99
N ASP A 102 -5.60 -2.71 -27.41
CA ASP A 102 -6.04 -4.03 -26.97
C ASP A 102 -5.13 -5.13 -27.52
N GLU A 103 -4.62 -4.97 -28.75
CA GLU A 103 -3.65 -5.90 -29.33
C GLU A 103 -2.32 -5.83 -28.60
N ILE A 104 -1.81 -4.62 -28.35
CA ILE A 104 -0.57 -4.40 -27.60
C ILE A 104 -0.67 -5.03 -26.20
N ILE A 105 -1.74 -4.73 -25.46
CA ILE A 105 -1.89 -5.24 -24.10
C ILE A 105 -2.10 -6.75 -24.09
N SER A 106 -2.87 -7.30 -25.03
CA SER A 106 -3.06 -8.74 -25.16
C SER A 106 -1.74 -9.46 -25.47
N SER A 107 -0.91 -8.86 -26.33
CA SER A 107 0.42 -9.35 -26.66
C SER A 107 1.37 -9.33 -25.45
N ILE A 108 1.31 -8.27 -24.64
CA ILE A 108 2.12 -8.17 -23.40
C ILE A 108 1.68 -9.21 -22.38
N LEU A 109 0.37 -9.34 -22.13
CA LEU A 109 -0.17 -10.28 -21.15
C LEU A 109 -0.16 -11.73 -21.63
N GLY A 110 0.05 -11.98 -22.92
CA GLY A 110 -0.02 -13.30 -23.54
C GLY A 110 -1.43 -13.91 -23.57
N ARG A 111 -2.47 -13.08 -23.45
CA ARG A 111 -3.88 -13.49 -23.41
C ARG A 111 -4.78 -12.37 -23.96
N SER A 112 -5.96 -12.71 -24.45
CA SER A 112 -6.93 -11.72 -24.89
C SER A 112 -7.36 -10.82 -23.72
N PHE A 113 -7.28 -9.51 -23.92
CA PHE A 113 -7.61 -8.53 -22.91
C PHE A 113 -8.18 -7.27 -23.55
N HIS A 114 -9.25 -6.74 -22.94
CA HIS A 114 -9.85 -5.48 -23.36
C HIS A 114 -9.52 -4.39 -22.35
N LEU A 115 -8.93 -3.29 -22.81
CA LEU A 115 -8.53 -2.21 -21.93
C LEU A 115 -9.77 -1.47 -21.40
N PRO A 116 -9.86 -1.22 -20.08
CA PRO A 116 -10.96 -0.43 -19.52
C PRO A 116 -10.92 1.02 -20.02
N ASP A 117 -12.06 1.51 -20.51
CA ASP A 117 -12.23 2.92 -20.87
C ASP A 117 -12.54 3.76 -19.63
N LEU A 118 -11.52 4.49 -19.16
CA LEU A 118 -11.62 5.38 -18.00
C LEU A 118 -11.99 6.83 -18.38
N THR A 119 -12.35 7.10 -19.64
CA THR A 119 -12.72 8.46 -20.09
C THR A 119 -13.90 9.01 -19.30
N LYS A 120 -14.87 8.15 -18.93
CA LYS A 120 -16.02 8.54 -18.08
C LYS A 120 -15.64 8.86 -16.64
N ALA A 121 -14.54 8.30 -16.12
CA ALA A 121 -13.97 8.71 -14.82
C ALA A 121 -13.12 9.98 -14.92
N GLY A 122 -12.96 10.55 -16.13
CA GLY A 122 -12.11 11.70 -16.35
C GLY A 122 -10.63 11.35 -16.49
N TYR A 123 -10.30 10.16 -17.03
CA TYR A 123 -8.92 9.78 -17.30
C TYR A 123 -8.70 9.45 -18.77
N ARG A 124 -7.54 9.82 -19.29
CA ARG A 124 -7.09 9.47 -20.64
C ARG A 124 -5.83 8.63 -20.55
N LEU A 125 -5.82 7.49 -21.24
CA LEU A 125 -4.61 6.68 -21.38
C LEU A 125 -3.54 7.46 -22.17
N ARG A 126 -2.34 7.56 -21.58
CA ARG A 126 -1.17 8.20 -22.17
C ARG A 126 -0.10 7.21 -22.63
N LYS A 127 0.11 6.13 -21.88
CA LYS A 127 1.18 5.16 -22.13
C LYS A 127 0.74 3.74 -21.82
N VAL A 128 1.21 2.80 -22.65
CA VAL A 128 1.17 1.36 -22.42
C VAL A 128 2.60 0.84 -22.55
N SER A 129 3.09 0.12 -21.56
CA SER A 129 4.42 -0.50 -21.60
C SER A 129 4.43 -1.83 -20.87
N ARG A 130 5.49 -2.62 -21.08
CA ARG A 130 5.75 -3.82 -20.26
C ARG A 130 6.15 -3.40 -18.86
N ALA A 131 5.68 -4.15 -17.88
CA ALA A 131 6.17 -4.13 -16.51
C ALA A 131 6.88 -5.46 -16.22
N SER A 132 7.57 -5.54 -15.09
CA SER A 132 8.16 -6.79 -14.59
C SER A 132 7.65 -7.05 -13.17
N ILE A 133 6.33 -7.16 -13.05
CA ILE A 133 5.66 -7.36 -11.76
C ILE A 133 6.07 -8.72 -11.19
N PRO A 134 6.44 -8.81 -9.89
CA PRO A 134 6.71 -10.08 -9.24
C PRO A 134 5.57 -11.09 -9.44
N GLY A 135 5.90 -12.36 -9.68
CA GLY A 135 4.95 -13.40 -10.10
C GLY A 135 4.74 -13.47 -11.62
N ALA A 136 4.63 -12.35 -12.33
CA ALA A 136 4.38 -12.34 -13.78
C ALA A 136 5.36 -11.43 -14.56
N PRO A 137 6.69 -11.62 -14.46
CA PRO A 137 7.68 -10.66 -14.97
C PRO A 137 7.67 -10.49 -16.50
N PHE A 138 7.16 -11.47 -17.24
CA PHE A 138 7.08 -11.43 -18.71
C PHE A 138 5.66 -11.24 -19.23
N HIS A 139 4.67 -11.31 -18.34
CA HIS A 139 3.23 -11.21 -18.65
C HIS A 139 2.57 -10.14 -17.78
N SER A 140 3.24 -8.98 -17.69
CA SER A 140 2.72 -7.82 -16.98
C SER A 140 2.91 -6.53 -17.76
N ALA A 141 2.01 -5.60 -17.53
CA ALA A 141 1.92 -4.33 -18.20
C ALA A 141 1.76 -3.18 -17.21
N GLU A 142 2.22 -2.02 -17.65
CA GLU A 142 2.07 -0.73 -17.01
C GLU A 142 1.24 0.18 -17.93
N LEU A 143 0.19 0.76 -17.38
CA LEU A 143 -0.70 1.69 -18.03
C LEU A 143 -0.67 3.01 -17.27
N VAL A 144 -0.33 4.09 -17.96
CA VAL A 144 -0.29 5.43 -17.34
C VAL A 144 -1.44 6.26 -17.91
N TYR A 145 -2.29 6.74 -17.01
CA TYR A 145 -3.44 7.57 -17.30
C TYR A 145 -3.25 8.97 -16.72
N GLN A 146 -3.71 9.98 -17.46
CA GLN A 146 -3.70 11.37 -17.05
C GLN A 146 -5.13 11.86 -16.83
N SER A 147 -5.36 12.65 -15.79
CA SER A 147 -6.67 13.27 -15.54
C SER A 147 -7.11 14.21 -16.66
N ILE A 148 -8.43 14.39 -16.79
CA ILE A 148 -9.10 15.29 -17.71
C ILE A 148 -9.98 16.24 -16.86
N PRO A 149 -9.77 17.58 -16.91
CA PRO A 149 -8.73 18.28 -17.67
C PRO A 149 -7.30 18.01 -17.14
N ALA A 150 -6.32 18.10 -18.04
CA ALA A 150 -4.91 17.81 -17.74
C ALA A 150 -4.28 18.79 -16.72
N GLU A 151 -4.90 19.95 -16.53
CA GLU A 151 -4.46 21.02 -15.61
C GLU A 151 -4.51 20.61 -14.14
N ILE A 152 -5.33 19.62 -13.79
CA ILE A 152 -5.41 19.09 -12.42
C ILE A 152 -4.16 18.26 -12.08
N GLY A 153 -3.43 17.77 -13.09
CA GLY A 153 -2.11 17.16 -12.93
C GLY A 153 -2.11 15.80 -12.24
N HIS A 154 -3.27 15.16 -12.05
CA HIS A 154 -3.38 13.86 -11.41
C HIS A 154 -3.03 12.73 -12.38
N TRP A 155 -2.32 11.74 -11.85
CA TRP A 155 -1.86 10.58 -12.61
C TRP A 155 -2.28 9.29 -11.93
N LEU A 156 -2.97 8.47 -12.70
CA LEU A 156 -3.34 7.11 -12.33
C LEU A 156 -2.39 6.14 -13.03
N VAL A 157 -1.76 5.25 -12.27
CA VAL A 157 -0.95 4.16 -12.83
C VAL A 157 -1.68 2.86 -12.53
N LEU A 158 -1.99 2.11 -13.59
CA LEU A 158 -2.60 0.79 -13.50
C LEU A 158 -1.60 -0.25 -13.97
N TYR A 159 -1.30 -1.20 -13.09
CA TYR A 159 -0.48 -2.36 -13.40
C TYR A 159 -1.38 -3.56 -13.62
N LEU A 160 -1.09 -4.33 -14.66
CA LEU A 160 -1.79 -5.56 -15.00
C LEU A 160 -0.79 -6.71 -14.97
N ALA A 161 -1.15 -7.83 -14.37
CA ALA A 161 -0.32 -9.02 -14.31
C ALA A 161 -1.17 -10.24 -14.65
N ALA A 162 -0.64 -11.19 -15.42
CA ALA A 162 -1.26 -12.50 -15.56
C ALA A 162 -1.45 -13.14 -14.17
N ASP A 163 -2.70 -13.39 -13.81
CA ASP A 163 -3.09 -14.08 -12.58
C ASP A 163 -3.36 -15.53 -12.93
N ASP A 164 -2.33 -16.36 -12.81
CA ASP A 164 -2.42 -17.81 -12.96
C ASP A 164 -2.48 -18.46 -11.57
N ASP A 165 -3.35 -17.90 -10.71
CA ASP A 165 -3.58 -18.35 -9.32
C ASP A 165 -2.34 -18.28 -8.41
N GLN A 166 -1.36 -17.46 -8.82
CA GLN A 166 -0.05 -17.41 -8.20
C GLN A 166 0.07 -16.38 -7.09
N TYR A 167 -0.93 -15.52 -6.84
CA TYR A 167 -0.83 -14.45 -5.84
C TYR A 167 -1.42 -14.86 -4.49
N LEU A 168 -0.74 -14.46 -3.41
CA LEU A 168 -1.11 -14.79 -2.04
C LEU A 168 -1.48 -13.53 -1.25
N SER A 169 -2.60 -13.60 -0.55
CA SER A 169 -2.99 -12.67 0.52
C SER A 169 -2.76 -13.32 1.89
N PHE A 170 -2.69 -12.49 2.93
CA PHE A 170 -2.53 -12.98 4.30
C PHE A 170 -3.70 -12.48 5.15
N ASP A 171 -4.31 -13.37 5.93
CA ASP A 171 -5.34 -12.96 6.87
C ASP A 171 -4.74 -12.27 8.11
N ALA A 172 -5.60 -11.75 8.99
CA ALA A 172 -5.19 -11.06 10.22
C ALA A 172 -4.33 -11.94 11.18
N LEU A 173 -4.32 -13.26 10.99
CA LEU A 173 -3.49 -14.20 11.75
C LEU A 173 -2.18 -14.55 11.03
N GLY A 174 -1.89 -13.89 9.90
CA GLY A 174 -0.71 -14.14 9.08
C GLY A 174 -0.77 -15.45 8.30
N ARG A 175 -1.94 -16.06 8.12
CA ARG A 175 -2.08 -17.29 7.32
C ARG A 175 -2.20 -16.93 5.85
N ALA A 176 -1.34 -17.53 5.04
CA ALA A 176 -1.38 -17.40 3.58
C ALA A 176 -2.68 -17.99 3.01
N ARG A 177 -3.30 -17.27 2.09
CA ARG A 177 -4.44 -17.70 1.28
C ARG A 177 -4.21 -17.26 -0.16
N GLN A 178 -4.68 -18.05 -1.10
CA GLN A 178 -4.74 -17.62 -2.49
C GLN A 178 -5.58 -16.35 -2.60
N PHE A 179 -5.12 -15.38 -3.38
CA PHE A 179 -5.91 -14.19 -3.67
C PHE A 179 -7.08 -14.58 -4.57
N THR A 180 -8.30 -14.23 -4.15
CA THR A 180 -9.52 -14.62 -4.87
C THR A 180 -10.11 -13.42 -5.61
N PRO A 181 -10.65 -13.58 -6.82
CA PRO A 181 -11.20 -12.50 -7.65
C PRO A 181 -12.24 -11.61 -6.96
N SER A 182 -13.02 -12.17 -6.03
CA SER A 182 -14.06 -11.45 -5.30
C SER A 182 -13.56 -10.50 -4.21
N LEU A 183 -12.24 -10.42 -3.99
CA LEU A 183 -11.64 -9.62 -2.93
C LEU A 183 -11.01 -8.35 -3.51
N LEU A 184 -11.62 -7.19 -3.26
CA LEU A 184 -10.95 -5.91 -3.40
C LEU A 184 -10.13 -5.63 -2.14
N LEU A 185 -8.83 -5.41 -2.30
CA LEU A 185 -7.96 -4.93 -1.24
C LEU A 185 -7.59 -3.47 -1.50
N LEU A 186 -7.56 -2.68 -0.44
CA LEU A 186 -7.06 -1.32 -0.41
C LEU A 186 -5.88 -1.30 0.56
N GLU A 187 -4.70 -1.03 0.04
CA GLU A 187 -3.47 -0.91 0.84
C GLU A 187 -3.01 0.54 0.81
N ASP A 188 -2.75 1.09 2.00
CA ASP A 188 -2.21 2.45 2.13
C ASP A 188 -0.78 2.51 1.58
N ILE A 189 -0.45 3.59 0.88
CA ILE A 189 0.91 3.93 0.46
C ILE A 189 1.40 5.09 1.34
N PRO A 190 1.79 4.85 2.60
CA PRO A 190 2.26 5.95 3.44
C PRO A 190 3.67 6.36 3.01
N MET A 191 3.78 7.28 2.04
CA MET A 191 5.06 7.92 1.71
C MET A 191 5.40 9.00 2.75
N ASN A 192 4.38 9.65 3.33
CA ASN A 192 4.44 10.55 4.48
C ASN A 192 3.02 10.77 5.07
N SER A 193 2.90 11.50 6.17
CA SER A 193 1.62 11.74 6.85
C SER A 193 0.59 12.58 6.07
N ALA A 194 0.98 13.18 4.93
CA ALA A 194 0.10 13.94 4.05
C ALA A 194 -0.24 13.19 2.76
N ASP A 195 0.47 12.09 2.45
CA ASP A 195 0.18 11.26 1.29
C ASP A 195 -0.97 10.32 1.61
N GLN A 196 -2.05 10.45 0.86
CA GLN A 196 -3.25 9.63 0.96
C GLN A 196 -3.35 8.60 -0.18
N SER A 197 -2.25 8.41 -0.92
CA SER A 197 -2.23 7.47 -2.04
C SER A 197 -2.51 6.05 -1.56
N LEU A 198 -3.24 5.29 -2.37
CA LEU A 198 -3.66 3.92 -2.09
C LEU A 198 -3.29 3.03 -3.29
N VAL A 199 -3.03 1.75 -3.03
CA VAL A 199 -3.07 0.72 -4.06
C VAL A 199 -4.38 -0.03 -3.93
N MET A 200 -5.22 0.05 -4.95
CA MET A 200 -6.36 -0.84 -5.12
C MET A 200 -5.90 -2.11 -5.81
N ILE A 201 -6.26 -3.27 -5.26
CA ILE A 201 -5.87 -4.57 -5.78
C ILE A 201 -7.11 -5.42 -5.96
N TRP A 202 -7.34 -5.93 -7.16
CA TRP A 202 -8.40 -6.88 -7.44
C TRP A 202 -7.97 -7.84 -8.55
N SER A 203 -8.72 -8.93 -8.72
CA SER A 203 -8.47 -9.91 -9.77
C SER A 203 -9.79 -10.27 -10.44
N ASP A 204 -9.77 -10.61 -11.72
CA ASP A 204 -10.90 -11.25 -12.41
C ASP A 204 -10.68 -12.77 -12.58
N GLY A 205 -9.61 -13.31 -11.98
CA GLY A 205 -9.17 -14.69 -12.07
C GLY A 205 -8.19 -14.97 -13.20
N SER A 206 -8.11 -14.10 -14.21
CA SER A 206 -7.12 -14.19 -15.29
C SER A 206 -6.08 -13.07 -15.19
N VAL A 207 -6.43 -11.92 -14.64
CA VAL A 207 -5.56 -10.76 -14.52
C VAL A 207 -5.67 -10.19 -13.12
N LEU A 208 -4.51 -9.92 -12.53
CA LEU A 208 -4.34 -9.14 -11.32
C LEU A 208 -4.22 -7.67 -11.72
N TYR A 209 -5.01 -6.83 -11.09
CA TYR A 209 -5.05 -5.40 -11.30
C TYR A 209 -4.50 -4.70 -10.06
N LEU A 210 -3.56 -3.77 -10.25
CA LEU A 210 -3.09 -2.89 -9.19
C LEU A 210 -3.19 -1.43 -9.66
N ALA A 211 -4.13 -0.67 -9.12
CA ALA A 211 -4.29 0.74 -9.42
C ALA A 211 -3.72 1.61 -8.30
N CYS A 212 -2.70 2.41 -8.63
CA CYS A 212 -2.17 3.44 -7.73
C CYS A 212 -3.01 4.71 -7.88
N VAL A 213 -3.84 4.99 -6.88
CA VAL A 213 -4.72 6.16 -6.79
C VAL A 213 -4.21 7.11 -5.71
N GLU A 214 -4.61 8.38 -5.77
CA GLU A 214 -4.16 9.41 -4.82
C GLU A 214 -4.97 9.48 -3.54
N ASN A 215 -6.22 8.98 -3.53
CA ASN A 215 -7.10 8.99 -2.36
C ASN A 215 -8.30 8.04 -2.51
N GLU A 216 -9.05 7.86 -1.43
CA GLU A 216 -10.27 7.03 -1.41
C GLU A 216 -11.37 7.51 -2.37
N ILE A 217 -11.49 8.82 -2.62
CA ILE A 217 -12.52 9.35 -3.53
C ILE A 217 -12.24 8.88 -4.96
N GLU A 218 -10.98 8.95 -5.39
CA GLU A 218 -10.54 8.40 -6.66
C GLU A 218 -10.70 6.87 -6.71
N ALA A 219 -10.34 6.18 -5.62
CA ALA A 219 -10.50 4.73 -5.53
C ALA A 219 -11.96 4.30 -5.81
N ASN A 220 -12.92 4.95 -5.17
CA ASN A 220 -14.34 4.68 -5.35
C ASN A 220 -14.83 4.94 -6.79
N LYS A 221 -14.31 5.97 -7.46
CA LYS A 221 -14.65 6.25 -8.87
C LYS A 221 -14.15 5.15 -9.80
N ILE A 222 -12.92 4.70 -9.59
CA ILE A 222 -12.30 3.64 -10.38
C ILE A 222 -13.03 2.32 -10.15
N GLN A 223 -13.31 1.98 -8.88
CA GLN A 223 -14.07 0.78 -8.53
C GLN A 223 -15.44 0.73 -9.21
N ALA A 224 -16.17 1.85 -9.26
CA ALA A 224 -17.48 1.91 -9.89
C ALA A 224 -17.44 1.58 -11.40
N ILE A 225 -16.34 1.91 -12.09
CA ILE A 225 -16.17 1.54 -13.51
C ILE A 225 -15.90 0.05 -13.66
N PHE A 226 -15.01 -0.49 -12.83
CA PHE A 226 -14.65 -1.91 -12.92
C PHE A 226 -15.77 -2.84 -12.46
N ALA A 227 -16.63 -2.41 -11.55
CA ALA A 227 -17.82 -3.18 -11.16
C ALA A 227 -18.76 -3.41 -12.35
N VAL A 228 -18.90 -2.43 -13.26
CA VAL A 228 -19.74 -2.55 -14.47
C VAL A 228 -19.12 -3.48 -15.52
N LEU A 229 -17.81 -3.72 -15.47
CA LEU A 229 -17.12 -4.61 -16.41
C LEU A 229 -17.16 -6.09 -15.98
N GLN A 230 -17.59 -6.37 -14.75
CA GLN A 230 -17.70 -7.72 -14.19
C GLN A 230 -19.11 -8.33 -14.32
N ASP A 231 -20.11 -7.53 -14.73
CA ASP A 231 -21.49 -7.94 -15.04
C ASP A 231 -21.66 -8.32 -16.53
#